data_AF-A0A3L6N329-F1
#
_entry.id   AF-A0A3L6N329-F1
#
_cell.length_a   1.000
_cell.length_b   1.000
_cell.length_c   1.000
_cell.angle_alpha   90.00
_cell.angle_beta   90.00
_cell.angle_gamma   90.00
#
_symmetry.space_group_name_H-M   'P 1'
#
loop_
_entity.id
_entity.type
_entity.pdbx_description
1 polymer ?
#
loop_
_entity_poly.entity_id
_entity_poly.type
_entity_poly.pdbx_seq_one_letter_code
_entity_poly.pdbx_strand_id
1 'polypeptide(L)'
;MPLWRFRLISRYIRTFDYTLLDLGNEEDLPKAFQAAELWSDLIQKVSAQLYIPGNNVTADECMVPFTGRSKDTTLVKNKPTPIGFKVWVIAQNGLFIRWLWHVKASPYTAVIVELPKKKKPATEPQQGKNRKGKPKRTVALSNTAGVVIHLINMLPKQTYHVFMDNLFSSPNLFRALREAGHGATGTARPNCGITKELKLAKGRDKAGASGFKYNEVKSIPTIDDLVAQIAWKDNSLVLFLSTVYSGANDQRTLKRRKKPADKGAQSKPIQETFGDAAIKVIPIPTVSASYNDEMNHVDRGDQIRSYTSYEHRFRVARGRISFGPSFLM
;
A
#
# COMPACT_ATOMS: atom_id res chain seq x y z
N MET A 1 22.82 -30.09 -19.40
CA MET A 1 21.74 -30.34 -20.40
C MET A 1 22.12 -29.67 -21.72
N PRO A 2 21.97 -30.33 -22.89
CA PRO A 2 22.26 -29.69 -24.19
C PRO A 2 21.33 -28.50 -24.47
N LEU A 3 21.85 -27.47 -25.16
CA LEU A 3 21.12 -26.23 -25.45
C LEU A 3 19.81 -26.46 -26.22
N TRP A 4 19.81 -27.37 -27.19
CA TRP A 4 18.61 -27.69 -27.97
C TRP A 4 17.51 -28.30 -27.09
N ARG A 5 17.90 -29.17 -26.14
CA ARG A 5 16.98 -29.82 -25.19
C ARG A 5 16.43 -28.79 -24.20
N PHE A 6 17.28 -27.90 -23.69
CA PHE A 6 16.85 -26.78 -22.85
C PHE A 6 15.82 -25.90 -23.58
N ARG A 7 16.14 -25.44 -24.80
CA ARG A 7 15.23 -24.60 -25.60
C ARG A 7 13.90 -25.29 -25.91
N LEU A 8 13.92 -26.59 -26.19
CA LEU A 8 12.72 -27.37 -26.45
C LEU A 8 11.86 -27.45 -25.17
N ILE A 9 12.46 -27.88 -24.05
CA ILE A 9 11.76 -27.93 -22.76
C ILE A 9 11.16 -26.56 -22.40
N SER A 10 11.93 -25.48 -22.44
CA SER A 10 11.44 -24.12 -22.11
C SER A 10 10.24 -23.66 -22.94
N ARG A 11 10.09 -24.12 -24.19
CA ARG A 11 8.94 -23.76 -25.05
C ARG A 11 7.66 -24.50 -24.69
N TYR A 12 7.79 -25.70 -24.14
CA TYR A 12 6.68 -26.61 -23.86
C TYR A 12 6.36 -26.78 -22.39
N ILE A 13 7.18 -26.24 -21.47
CA ILE A 13 6.80 -26.14 -20.05
C ILE A 13 5.46 -25.41 -19.94
N ARG A 14 4.54 -26.03 -19.20
CA ARG A 14 3.26 -25.48 -18.76
C ARG A 14 3.13 -25.75 -17.27
N THR A 15 2.71 -24.75 -16.52
CA THR A 15 2.45 -24.83 -15.08
C THR A 15 0.97 -25.06 -14.79
N PHE A 16 0.16 -25.28 -15.81
CA PHE A 16 -1.29 -25.38 -15.75
C PHE A 16 -1.82 -26.36 -16.80
N ASP A 17 -3.00 -26.90 -16.55
CA ASP A 17 -3.75 -27.66 -17.55
C ASP A 17 -4.54 -26.71 -18.45
N TYR A 18 -4.26 -26.76 -19.76
CA TYR A 18 -4.86 -25.84 -20.72
C TYR A 18 -6.32 -26.19 -21.04
N THR A 19 -6.77 -27.41 -20.74
CA THR A 19 -8.17 -27.82 -20.97
C THR A 19 -9.11 -27.25 -19.91
N LEU A 20 -8.58 -26.80 -18.77
CA LEU A 20 -9.33 -26.23 -17.65
C LEU A 20 -9.44 -24.71 -17.69
N LEU A 21 -8.87 -24.04 -18.71
CA LEU A 21 -8.99 -22.60 -18.86
C LEU A 21 -10.38 -22.24 -19.41
N ASP A 22 -11.25 -21.74 -18.55
CA ASP A 22 -12.52 -21.16 -18.97
C ASP A 22 -12.30 -19.75 -19.53
N LEU A 23 -12.49 -19.61 -20.85
CA LEU A 23 -12.36 -18.35 -21.58
C LEU A 23 -13.71 -17.65 -21.77
N GLY A 24 -14.81 -18.27 -21.35
CA GLY A 24 -16.17 -17.79 -21.57
C GLY A 24 -16.76 -16.97 -20.43
N ASN A 25 -16.20 -17.07 -19.22
CA ASN A 25 -16.71 -16.38 -18.04
C ASN A 25 -15.98 -15.04 -17.81
N GLU A 26 -16.70 -13.92 -17.92
CA GLU A 26 -16.17 -12.58 -17.67
C GLU A 26 -15.93 -12.28 -16.17
N GLU A 27 -16.48 -13.09 -15.26
CA GLU A 27 -16.26 -12.94 -13.81
C GLU A 27 -14.94 -13.57 -13.35
N ASP A 28 -14.33 -14.41 -14.18
CA ASP A 28 -13.07 -15.09 -13.87
C ASP A 28 -11.85 -14.19 -14.11
N LEU A 29 -10.73 -14.57 -13.49
CA LEU A 29 -9.44 -13.93 -13.74
C LEU A 29 -9.12 -13.91 -15.24
N PRO A 30 -8.39 -12.91 -15.76
CA PRO A 30 -7.87 -12.95 -17.11
C PRO A 30 -7.11 -14.24 -17.39
N LYS A 31 -7.14 -14.73 -18.64
CA LYS A 31 -6.47 -15.97 -19.08
C LYS A 31 -5.03 -16.09 -18.58
N ALA A 32 -4.29 -14.98 -18.58
CA ALA A 32 -2.92 -14.93 -18.08
C ALA A 32 -2.85 -15.34 -16.61
N PHE A 33 -3.72 -14.79 -15.77
CA PHE A 33 -3.71 -15.05 -14.33
C PHE A 33 -4.28 -16.43 -14.02
N GLN A 34 -5.34 -16.89 -14.69
CA GLN A 34 -5.83 -18.28 -14.54
C GLN A 34 -4.71 -19.30 -14.80
N ALA A 35 -3.91 -19.09 -15.85
CA ALA A 35 -2.78 -19.95 -16.19
C ALA A 35 -1.64 -19.91 -15.14
N ALA A 36 -1.54 -18.84 -14.36
CA ALA A 36 -0.58 -18.73 -13.26
C ALA A 36 -1.16 -19.20 -11.92
N GLU A 37 -2.49 -19.25 -11.77
CA GLU A 37 -3.14 -19.25 -10.46
C GLU A 37 -2.83 -20.48 -9.64
N LEU A 38 -2.91 -21.67 -10.24
CA LEU A 38 -2.63 -22.91 -9.53
C LEU A 38 -1.19 -22.95 -8.99
N TRP A 39 -0.24 -22.43 -9.76
CA TRP A 39 1.16 -22.32 -9.35
C TRP A 39 1.35 -21.22 -8.29
N SER A 40 0.72 -20.06 -8.47
CA SER A 40 0.69 -18.95 -7.53
C SER A 40 0.17 -19.40 -6.17
N ASP A 41 -0.97 -20.07 -6.13
CA ASP A 41 -1.60 -20.60 -4.93
C ASP A 41 -0.72 -21.61 -4.21
N LEU A 42 -0.05 -22.50 -4.97
CA LEU A 42 0.87 -23.47 -4.39
C LEU A 42 2.04 -22.76 -3.70
N ILE A 43 2.68 -21.79 -4.37
CA ILE A 43 3.79 -21.04 -3.76
C ILE A 43 3.29 -20.33 -2.51
N GLN A 44 2.16 -19.62 -2.58
CA GLN A 44 1.61 -18.93 -1.41
C GLN A 44 1.35 -19.91 -0.26
N LYS A 45 0.67 -21.03 -0.51
CA LYS A 45 0.38 -22.05 0.52
C LYS A 45 1.65 -22.55 1.18
N VAL A 46 2.68 -22.89 0.40
CA VAL A 46 3.97 -23.34 0.92
C VAL A 46 4.66 -22.22 1.72
N SER A 47 4.72 -20.99 1.19
CA SER A 47 5.30 -19.85 1.91
C SER A 47 4.66 -19.63 3.27
N ALA A 48 3.34 -19.77 3.39
CA ALA A 48 2.65 -19.61 4.67
C ALA A 48 2.79 -20.80 5.62
N GLN A 49 3.17 -21.97 5.14
CA GLN A 49 3.55 -23.10 5.99
C GLN A 49 4.96 -22.95 6.55
N LEU A 50 5.86 -22.34 5.76
CA LEU A 50 7.27 -22.19 6.12
C LEU A 50 7.56 -20.93 6.92
N TYR A 51 6.70 -19.91 6.82
CA TYR A 51 6.92 -18.61 7.46
C TYR A 51 5.66 -18.11 8.15
N ILE A 52 5.79 -17.85 9.45
CA ILE A 52 4.77 -17.18 10.26
C ILE A 52 5.21 -15.72 10.42
N PRO A 53 4.47 -14.75 9.85
CA PRO A 53 4.82 -13.35 10.01
C PRO A 53 4.72 -12.88 11.45
N GLY A 54 5.54 -11.88 11.78
CA GLY A 54 5.34 -11.06 12.97
C GLY A 54 4.15 -10.11 12.79
N ASN A 55 3.93 -9.25 13.79
CA ASN A 55 2.80 -8.33 13.77
C ASN A 55 2.95 -7.24 12.69
N ASN A 56 4.17 -6.78 12.40
CA ASN A 56 4.39 -5.69 11.45
C ASN A 56 4.50 -6.26 10.03
N VAL A 57 3.59 -5.83 9.16
CA VAL A 57 3.50 -6.26 7.75
C VAL A 57 3.26 -5.05 6.87
N THR A 58 3.67 -5.14 5.61
CA THR A 58 3.48 -4.05 4.64
C THR A 58 2.69 -4.52 3.45
N ALA A 59 1.67 -3.75 3.08
CA ALA A 59 0.91 -3.91 1.85
C ALA A 59 1.37 -2.88 0.82
N ASP A 60 1.81 -3.36 -0.35
CA ASP A 60 2.21 -2.50 -1.47
C ASP A 60 2.01 -3.20 -2.82
N GLU A 61 2.35 -2.52 -3.92
CA GLU A 61 2.44 -3.10 -5.24
C GLU A 61 3.84 -3.64 -5.60
N CYS A 62 3.83 -4.77 -6.30
CA CYS A 62 4.97 -5.34 -7.00
C CYS A 62 4.70 -5.35 -8.51
N MET A 63 5.77 -5.20 -9.30
CA MET A 63 5.73 -5.36 -10.76
C MET A 63 6.45 -6.64 -11.16
N VAL A 64 5.77 -7.50 -11.91
CA VAL A 64 6.39 -8.66 -12.54
C VAL A 64 6.71 -8.34 -14.01
N PRO A 65 8.00 -8.25 -14.41
CA PRO A 65 8.39 -7.83 -15.75
C PRO A 65 7.74 -8.67 -16.85
N PHE A 66 7.03 -8.02 -17.77
CA PHE A 66 6.48 -8.70 -18.94
C PHE A 66 6.26 -7.72 -20.10
N THR A 67 6.92 -7.97 -21.22
CA THR A 67 6.84 -7.16 -22.45
C THR A 67 6.15 -7.89 -23.61
N GLY A 68 5.59 -9.08 -23.35
CA GLY A 68 4.79 -9.80 -24.32
C GLY A 68 3.43 -9.15 -24.56
N ARG A 69 2.68 -9.66 -25.54
CA ARG A 69 1.33 -9.16 -25.85
C ARG A 69 0.33 -9.71 -24.82
N SER A 70 -0.07 -8.87 -23.87
CA SER A 70 -1.19 -9.14 -22.97
C SER A 70 -2.01 -7.85 -22.76
N LYS A 71 -3.32 -7.98 -22.54
CA LYS A 71 -4.21 -6.86 -22.22
C LYS A 71 -4.13 -6.46 -20.74
N ASP A 72 -3.55 -7.34 -19.92
CA ASP A 72 -3.51 -7.26 -18.46
C ASP A 72 -2.20 -6.65 -17.94
N THR A 73 -1.26 -6.33 -18.83
CA THR A 73 -0.07 -5.56 -18.46
C THR A 73 -0.44 -4.13 -18.11
N THR A 74 0.23 -3.61 -17.10
CA THR A 74 0.09 -2.23 -16.63
C THR A 74 1.41 -1.49 -16.78
N LEU A 75 1.31 -0.18 -17.01
CA LEU A 75 2.44 0.73 -16.97
C LEU A 75 2.43 1.47 -15.62
N VAL A 76 3.43 1.23 -14.78
CA VAL A 76 3.67 1.96 -13.53
C VAL A 76 4.90 2.83 -13.71
N LYS A 77 4.68 4.14 -13.88
CA LYS A 77 5.77 5.11 -14.02
C LYS A 77 6.60 5.14 -12.73
N ASN A 78 7.92 5.32 -12.87
CA ASN A 78 8.89 5.44 -11.77
C ASN A 78 9.29 4.13 -11.05
N LYS A 79 8.77 2.96 -11.42
CA LYS A 79 9.35 1.68 -11.00
C LYS A 79 10.51 1.29 -11.95
N PRO A 80 11.58 0.62 -11.47
CA PRO A 80 12.70 0.17 -12.32
C PRO A 80 12.23 -0.68 -13.51
N THR A 81 11.21 -1.51 -13.27
CA THR A 81 10.48 -2.24 -14.30
C THR A 81 9.09 -1.60 -14.46
N PRO A 82 8.91 -0.69 -15.43
CA PRO A 82 7.67 0.06 -15.53
C PRO A 82 6.54 -0.71 -16.22
N ILE A 83 6.85 -1.74 -17.02
CA ILE A 83 5.86 -2.50 -17.81
C ILE A 83 5.85 -3.96 -17.37
N GLY A 84 4.68 -4.45 -17.00
CA GLY A 84 4.51 -5.84 -16.59
C GLY A 84 3.15 -6.11 -15.97
N PHE A 85 3.03 -7.25 -15.28
CA PHE A 85 1.86 -7.53 -14.47
C PHE A 85 1.99 -6.83 -13.13
N LYS A 86 0.98 -6.04 -12.76
CA LYS A 86 0.89 -5.48 -11.42
C LYS A 86 0.31 -6.52 -10.48
N VAL A 87 0.92 -6.63 -9.30
CA VAL A 87 0.52 -7.56 -8.25
C VAL A 87 0.43 -6.77 -6.95
N TRP A 88 -0.61 -7.02 -6.16
CA TRP A 88 -0.74 -6.50 -4.80
C TRP A 88 -0.13 -7.50 -3.84
N VAL A 89 0.76 -7.06 -2.96
CA VAL A 89 1.56 -7.95 -2.12
C VAL A 89 1.46 -7.51 -0.67
N ILE A 90 1.37 -8.48 0.24
CA ILE A 90 1.68 -8.28 1.65
C ILE A 90 2.99 -9.01 1.99
N ALA A 91 3.93 -8.27 2.56
CA ALA A 91 5.28 -8.73 2.78
C ALA A 91 5.81 -8.34 4.17
N GLN A 92 6.84 -9.06 4.60
CA GLN A 92 7.62 -8.71 5.78
C GLN A 92 9.09 -9.03 5.52
N ASN A 93 9.98 -8.07 5.80
CA ASN A 93 11.42 -8.19 5.64
C ASN A 93 11.90 -8.69 4.26
N GLY A 94 11.20 -8.33 3.19
CA GLY A 94 11.51 -8.77 1.83
C GLY A 94 10.85 -10.08 1.41
N LEU A 95 10.24 -10.82 2.33
CA LEU A 95 9.51 -12.04 2.01
C LEU A 95 8.06 -11.72 1.62
N PHE A 96 7.64 -12.16 0.45
CA PHE A 96 6.27 -12.03 -0.02
C PHE A 96 5.43 -13.18 0.57
N ILE A 97 4.40 -12.84 1.35
CA ILE A 97 3.64 -13.83 2.13
C ILE A 97 2.36 -14.22 1.39
N ARG A 98 1.60 -13.19 0.96
CA ARG A 98 0.40 -13.33 0.14
C ARG A 98 0.39 -12.27 -0.94
N TRP A 99 -0.28 -12.56 -2.04
CA TRP A 99 -0.48 -11.61 -3.10
C TRP A 99 -1.75 -11.86 -3.90
N LEU A 100 -2.19 -10.81 -4.59
CA LEU A 100 -3.40 -10.78 -5.39
C LEU A 100 -3.09 -10.14 -6.75
N TRP A 101 -3.59 -10.72 -7.84
CA TRP A 101 -3.46 -10.12 -9.16
C TRP A 101 -4.20 -8.79 -9.21
N HIS A 102 -3.56 -7.79 -9.84
CA HIS A 102 -4.27 -6.57 -10.19
C HIS A 102 -5.06 -6.78 -11.49
N VAL A 103 -6.36 -6.56 -11.40
CA VAL A 103 -7.31 -6.63 -12.52
C VAL A 103 -8.14 -5.36 -12.53
N LYS A 104 -8.41 -4.83 -13.73
CA LYS A 104 -9.07 -3.52 -13.90
C LYS A 104 -10.51 -3.52 -13.38
N ALA A 105 -11.24 -4.60 -13.64
CA ALA A 105 -12.48 -4.94 -12.95
C ALA A 105 -12.11 -5.93 -11.85
N SER A 106 -12.19 -5.49 -10.59
CA SER A 106 -11.83 -6.32 -9.44
C SER A 106 -12.90 -7.39 -9.21
N PRO A 107 -12.56 -8.70 -9.22
CA PRO A 107 -13.46 -9.78 -8.82
C PRO A 107 -13.56 -9.86 -7.29
N TYR A 108 -12.67 -9.20 -6.55
CA TYR A 108 -12.69 -9.22 -5.09
C TYR A 108 -13.96 -8.56 -4.54
N THR A 109 -14.62 -9.23 -3.61
CA THR A 109 -15.85 -8.76 -2.98
C THR A 109 -15.65 -7.38 -2.37
N ALA A 110 -16.61 -6.48 -2.65
CA ALA A 110 -16.60 -5.15 -2.08
C ALA A 110 -16.70 -5.23 -0.55
N VAL A 111 -15.74 -4.61 0.14
CA VAL A 111 -15.76 -4.54 1.60
C VAL A 111 -16.65 -3.38 2.02
N ILE A 112 -17.75 -3.69 2.71
CA ILE A 112 -18.73 -2.72 3.18
C ILE A 112 -18.34 -2.27 4.59
N VAL A 113 -18.26 -0.96 4.81
CA VAL A 113 -17.88 -0.36 6.09
C VAL A 113 -19.01 0.55 6.57
N GLU A 114 -19.30 0.54 7.87
CA GLU A 114 -20.27 1.45 8.47
C GLU A 114 -19.70 2.87 8.59
N LEU A 115 -20.53 3.87 8.30
CA LEU A 115 -20.15 5.27 8.47
C LEU A 115 -20.39 5.74 9.90
N PRO A 116 -19.52 6.62 10.42
CA PRO A 116 -19.65 7.11 11.79
C PRO A 116 -20.92 7.96 11.92
N LYS A 117 -21.70 7.68 12.98
CA LYS A 117 -22.85 8.49 13.36
C LYS A 117 -22.33 9.81 13.94
N LYS A 118 -22.81 10.95 13.44
CA LYS A 118 -22.54 12.24 14.11
C LYS A 118 -23.11 12.17 15.53
N LYS A 119 -22.27 12.38 16.57
CA LYS A 119 -22.76 12.66 17.92
C LYS A 119 -23.64 13.92 17.83
N LYS A 120 -24.93 13.81 18.15
CA LYS A 120 -25.79 15.00 18.26
C LYS A 120 -25.34 15.81 19.48
N PRO A 121 -25.13 17.12 19.39
CA PRO A 121 -25.09 17.95 20.59
C PRO A 121 -26.45 17.88 21.28
N ALA A 122 -26.44 17.70 22.59
CA ALA A 122 -27.64 17.71 23.41
C ALA A 122 -28.07 19.15 23.67
N THR A 123 -28.71 19.82 22.72
CA THR A 123 -29.63 20.95 22.99
C THR A 123 -30.43 21.39 21.75
N GLU A 124 -31.76 21.35 21.94
CA GLU A 124 -32.89 22.06 21.34
C GLU A 124 -33.31 21.96 19.85
N PRO A 125 -34.65 22.00 19.60
CA PRO A 125 -35.25 21.67 18.31
C PRO A 125 -35.42 22.89 17.41
N GLN A 126 -34.85 22.85 16.21
CA GLN A 126 -35.18 23.81 15.16
C GLN A 126 -36.11 23.20 14.11
N GLN A 127 -37.29 23.80 14.02
CA GLN A 127 -38.28 23.65 12.96
C GLN A 127 -37.71 24.11 11.60
N GLY A 128 -38.04 23.34 10.56
CA GLY A 128 -38.18 23.83 9.19
C GLY A 128 -36.91 23.93 8.33
N LYS A 129 -36.66 22.91 7.49
CA LYS A 129 -36.61 23.05 6.00
C LYS A 129 -36.17 21.75 5.30
N ASN A 130 -37.09 21.28 4.44
CA ASN A 130 -37.00 20.44 3.26
C ASN A 130 -35.76 19.59 2.94
N ARG A 131 -36.03 18.28 2.79
CA ARG A 131 -35.44 17.27 1.89
C ARG A 131 -33.91 17.34 1.68
N LYS A 132 -33.16 16.58 2.49
CA LYS A 132 -31.90 15.97 2.04
C LYS A 132 -31.91 14.49 2.42
N GLY A 133 -31.63 13.63 1.45
CA GLY A 133 -31.76 12.17 1.55
C GLY A 133 -31.12 11.60 2.82
N LYS A 134 -31.69 10.49 3.32
CA LYS A 134 -31.20 9.76 4.50
C LYS A 134 -29.66 9.63 4.42
N PRO A 135 -28.91 9.98 5.47
CA PRO A 135 -27.46 9.81 5.46
C PRO A 135 -27.14 8.34 5.20
N LYS A 136 -26.27 8.07 4.22
CA LYS A 136 -25.79 6.71 3.92
C LYS A 136 -25.21 6.12 5.21
N ARG A 137 -25.69 4.94 5.62
CA ARG A 137 -25.23 4.24 6.83
C ARG A 137 -23.98 3.40 6.58
N THR A 138 -23.77 2.99 5.34
CA THR A 138 -22.65 2.15 4.90
C THR A 138 -22.02 2.72 3.64
N VAL A 139 -20.72 2.46 3.47
CA VAL A 139 -19.95 2.79 2.27
C VAL A 139 -19.08 1.59 1.93
N ALA A 140 -19.15 1.15 0.67
CA ALA A 140 -18.19 0.20 0.13
C ALA A 140 -16.82 0.88 -0.02
N LEU A 141 -15.76 0.22 0.46
CA LEU A 141 -14.39 0.64 0.17
C LEU A 141 -14.14 0.61 -1.34
N SER A 142 -13.20 1.43 -1.79
CA SER A 142 -12.71 1.30 -3.17
C SER A 142 -12.05 -0.06 -3.36
N ASN A 143 -12.06 -0.59 -4.59
CA ASN A 143 -11.41 -1.86 -4.91
C ASN A 143 -9.95 -1.89 -4.40
N THR A 144 -9.19 -0.82 -4.63
CA THR A 144 -7.80 -0.69 -4.16
C THR A 144 -7.68 -0.79 -2.64
N ALA A 145 -8.57 -0.15 -1.88
CA ALA A 145 -8.53 -0.22 -0.42
C ALA A 145 -8.97 -1.61 0.09
N GLY A 146 -9.97 -2.21 -0.54
CA GLY A 146 -10.47 -3.55 -0.19
C GLY A 146 -9.42 -4.65 -0.35
N VAL A 147 -8.49 -4.51 -1.31
CA VAL A 147 -7.36 -5.43 -1.50
C VAL A 147 -6.54 -5.62 -0.22
N VAL A 148 -6.32 -4.55 0.57
CA VAL A 148 -5.53 -4.65 1.82
C VAL A 148 -6.23 -5.57 2.83
N ILE A 149 -7.55 -5.47 2.95
CA ILE A 149 -8.33 -6.33 3.84
C ILE A 149 -8.29 -7.78 3.36
N HIS A 150 -8.43 -8.00 2.04
CA HIS A 150 -8.32 -9.35 1.46
C HIS A 150 -6.94 -9.97 1.69
N LEU A 151 -5.87 -9.20 1.51
CA LEU A 151 -4.49 -9.66 1.79
C LEU A 151 -4.31 -10.07 3.25
N ILE A 152 -4.84 -9.28 4.19
CA ILE A 152 -4.74 -9.58 5.64
C ILE A 152 -5.58 -10.80 6.01
N ASN A 153 -6.78 -10.96 5.44
CA ASN A 153 -7.63 -12.12 5.70
C ASN A 153 -7.01 -13.44 5.22
N MET A 154 -6.05 -13.39 4.29
CA MET A 154 -5.29 -14.56 3.84
C MET A 154 -4.10 -14.90 4.75
N LEU A 155 -3.74 -14.03 5.69
CA LEU A 155 -2.70 -14.29 6.69
C LEU A 155 -3.23 -15.18 7.83
N PRO A 156 -2.33 -15.82 8.60
CA PRO A 156 -2.71 -16.47 9.85
C PRO A 156 -3.52 -15.55 10.78
N LYS A 157 -4.40 -16.11 11.61
CA LYS A 157 -5.20 -15.30 12.54
C LYS A 157 -4.31 -14.67 13.61
N GLN A 158 -4.08 -13.36 13.52
CA GLN A 158 -3.30 -12.58 14.47
C GLN A 158 -3.65 -11.09 14.35
N THR A 159 -3.33 -10.30 15.38
CA THR A 159 -3.36 -8.84 15.30
C THR A 159 -2.13 -8.32 14.56
N TYR A 160 -2.33 -7.81 13.35
CA TYR A 160 -1.29 -7.17 12.55
C TYR A 160 -1.28 -5.65 12.72
N HIS A 161 -0.10 -5.05 12.58
CA HIS A 161 0.11 -3.63 12.30
C HIS A 161 0.53 -3.49 10.85
N VAL A 162 -0.41 -3.02 10.02
CA VAL A 162 -0.22 -2.92 8.58
C VAL A 162 0.30 -1.55 8.18
N PHE A 163 1.43 -1.53 7.49
CA PHE A 163 2.01 -0.36 6.87
C PHE A 163 1.64 -0.32 5.38
N MET A 164 1.27 0.85 4.87
CA MET A 164 0.82 0.97 3.47
C MET A 164 1.13 2.34 2.88
N ASP A 165 1.25 2.42 1.56
CA ASP A 165 1.43 3.69 0.87
C ASP A 165 0.12 4.50 0.81
N ASN A 166 0.27 5.76 0.42
CA ASN A 166 -0.78 6.72 0.14
C ASN A 166 -1.78 6.28 -0.94
N LEU A 167 -1.46 5.25 -1.74
CA LEU A 167 -2.38 4.68 -2.72
C LEU A 167 -3.59 4.00 -2.04
N PHE A 168 -3.34 3.31 -0.93
CA PHE A 168 -4.36 2.56 -0.19
C PHE A 168 -5.03 3.41 0.88
N SER A 169 -4.29 4.40 1.40
CA SER A 169 -4.65 5.11 2.62
C SER A 169 -5.95 5.90 2.50
N SER A 170 -6.92 5.58 3.34
CA SER A 170 -8.15 6.35 3.54
C SER A 170 -8.69 6.16 4.97
N PRO A 171 -9.38 7.14 5.56
CA PRO A 171 -9.93 6.99 6.91
C PRO A 171 -10.89 5.81 7.06
N ASN A 172 -11.65 5.47 6.00
CA ASN A 172 -12.58 4.34 6.03
C ASN A 172 -11.86 2.99 6.05
N LEU A 173 -10.77 2.84 5.30
CA LEU A 173 -9.94 1.63 5.36
C LEU A 173 -9.33 1.46 6.76
N PHE A 174 -8.79 2.53 7.31
CA PHE A 174 -8.15 2.51 8.63
C PHE A 174 -9.16 2.17 9.74
N ARG A 175 -10.38 2.72 9.66
CA ARG A 175 -11.48 2.32 10.54
C ARG A 175 -11.77 0.83 10.42
N ALA A 176 -11.97 0.32 9.21
CA ALA A 176 -12.29 -1.09 8.98
C ALA A 176 -11.21 -2.03 9.53
N LEU A 177 -9.93 -1.68 9.35
CA LEU A 177 -8.82 -2.43 9.91
C LEU A 177 -8.84 -2.42 11.44
N ARG A 178 -9.10 -1.26 12.05
CA ARG A 178 -9.21 -1.16 13.52
C ARG A 178 -10.38 -1.97 14.06
N GLU A 179 -11.53 -1.92 13.41
CA GLU A 179 -12.72 -2.71 13.76
C GLU A 179 -12.48 -4.22 13.60
N ALA A 180 -11.67 -4.62 12.62
CA ALA A 180 -11.20 -5.99 12.45
C ALA A 180 -10.10 -6.42 13.44
N GLY A 181 -9.67 -5.53 14.35
CA GLY A 181 -8.65 -5.83 15.36
C GLY A 181 -7.21 -5.69 14.86
N HIS A 182 -6.98 -4.88 13.83
CA HIS A 182 -5.66 -4.61 13.24
C HIS A 182 -5.26 -3.13 13.40
N GLY A 183 -3.97 -2.90 13.63
CA GLY A 183 -3.34 -1.59 13.55
C GLY A 183 -3.03 -1.21 12.11
N ALA A 184 -3.07 0.07 11.79
CA ALA A 184 -2.74 0.59 10.47
C ALA A 184 -1.96 1.90 10.57
N THR A 185 -0.93 2.06 9.76
CA THR A 185 -0.19 3.32 9.59
C THR A 185 0.16 3.51 8.12
N GLY A 186 -0.12 4.69 7.57
CA GLY A 186 0.17 4.98 6.17
C GLY A 186 0.32 6.47 5.91
N THR A 187 1.04 6.81 4.84
CA THR A 187 1.07 8.20 4.35
C THR A 187 -0.24 8.55 3.67
N ALA A 188 -0.66 9.80 3.71
CA ALA A 188 -1.98 10.22 3.25
C ALA A 188 -1.91 11.28 2.15
N ARG A 189 -2.74 11.14 1.11
CA ARG A 189 -2.94 12.21 0.11
C ARG A 189 -3.92 13.26 0.64
N PRO A 190 -3.81 14.53 0.23
CA PRO A 190 -4.77 15.56 0.60
C PRO A 190 -6.24 15.26 0.20
N ASN A 191 -6.42 14.39 -0.80
CA ASN A 191 -7.72 14.03 -1.36
C ASN A 191 -8.26 12.68 -0.86
N CYS A 192 -7.62 12.04 0.12
CA CYS A 192 -8.04 10.71 0.60
C CYS A 192 -9.15 10.71 1.66
N GLY A 193 -9.77 11.87 1.93
CA GLY A 193 -10.85 12.00 2.92
C GLY A 193 -10.41 12.60 4.28
N ILE A 194 -9.21 13.18 4.36
CA ILE A 194 -8.75 13.92 5.54
C ILE A 194 -9.51 15.24 5.76
N THR A 195 -9.34 15.84 6.94
CA THR A 195 -9.92 17.13 7.30
C THR A 195 -9.49 18.24 6.35
N LYS A 196 -10.42 19.17 6.12
CA LYS A 196 -10.20 20.34 5.25
C LYS A 196 -9.00 21.18 5.72
N GLU A 197 -8.81 21.26 7.02
CA GLU A 197 -7.68 21.98 7.63
C GLU A 197 -6.33 21.42 7.18
N LEU A 198 -6.10 20.10 7.37
CA LEU A 198 -4.83 19.47 6.99
C LEU A 198 -4.63 19.48 5.46
N LYS A 199 -5.72 19.35 4.70
CA LYS A 199 -5.70 19.49 3.24
C LYS A 199 -5.22 20.89 2.82
N LEU A 200 -5.73 21.95 3.43
CA LEU A 200 -5.34 23.33 3.15
C LEU A 200 -3.88 23.58 3.54
N ALA A 201 -3.45 23.12 4.72
CA ALA A 201 -2.06 23.24 5.17
C ALA A 201 -1.08 22.59 4.18
N LYS A 202 -1.39 21.37 3.71
CA LYS A 202 -0.56 20.65 2.72
C LYS A 202 -0.55 21.34 1.35
N GLY A 203 -1.64 21.98 0.95
CA GLY A 203 -1.69 22.79 -0.27
C GLY A 203 -0.80 24.03 -0.19
N ARG A 204 -0.82 24.74 0.93
CA ARG A 204 -0.03 25.96 1.17
C ARG A 204 1.46 25.70 1.45
N ASP A 205 1.81 24.48 1.84
CA ASP A 205 3.19 24.09 2.16
C ASP A 205 4.18 24.34 1.01
N LYS A 206 3.74 24.16 -0.25
CA LYS A 206 4.58 24.42 -1.43
C LYS A 206 5.07 25.87 -1.51
N ALA A 207 4.29 26.80 -0.97
CA ALA A 207 4.62 28.22 -0.90
C ALA A 207 5.33 28.60 0.41
N GLY A 208 5.68 27.63 1.26
CA GLY A 208 6.23 27.87 2.61
C GLY A 208 5.20 28.39 3.61
N ALA A 209 3.91 28.43 3.25
CA ALA A 209 2.84 29.04 4.04
C ALA A 209 1.92 28.01 4.71
N SER A 210 2.45 26.83 5.07
CA SER A 210 1.67 25.79 5.76
C SER A 210 1.23 26.19 7.17
N GLY A 211 1.95 27.13 7.80
CA GLY A 211 1.71 27.55 9.18
C GLY A 211 2.35 26.64 10.22
N PHE A 212 3.18 25.68 9.80
CA PHE A 212 3.90 24.75 10.67
C PHE A 212 5.37 25.13 10.78
N LYS A 213 5.92 25.07 11.99
CA LYS A 213 7.36 25.13 12.26
C LYS A 213 8.01 23.79 11.95
N TYR A 214 9.33 23.79 11.75
CA TYR A 214 10.07 22.55 11.56
C TYR A 214 9.86 21.58 12.74
N ASN A 215 9.65 20.31 12.43
CA ASN A 215 9.38 19.22 13.34
C ASN A 215 8.08 19.33 14.17
N GLU A 216 7.23 20.33 13.86
CA GLU A 216 5.93 20.48 14.47
C GLU A 216 4.97 19.36 14.01
N VAL A 217 4.12 18.92 14.94
CA VAL A 217 3.10 17.91 14.69
C VAL A 217 1.74 18.45 15.07
N LYS A 218 0.75 18.22 14.21
CA LYS A 218 -0.66 18.44 14.50
C LYS A 218 -1.41 17.15 14.26
N SER A 219 -2.19 16.72 15.23
CA SER A 219 -3.05 15.54 15.11
C SER A 219 -4.51 15.94 15.27
N ILE A 220 -5.36 15.43 14.38
CA ILE A 220 -6.80 15.63 14.43
C ILE A 220 -7.46 14.25 14.31
N PRO A 221 -8.17 13.75 15.33
CA PRO A 221 -8.88 12.49 15.21
C PRO A 221 -10.07 12.60 14.24
N THR A 222 -10.50 11.47 13.68
CA THR A 222 -11.79 11.37 12.99
C THR A 222 -12.96 11.58 13.96
N ILE A 223 -14.17 11.81 13.43
CA ILE A 223 -15.37 12.13 14.24
C ILE A 223 -15.70 11.04 15.27
N ASP A 224 -15.34 9.80 14.96
CA ASP A 224 -15.50 8.61 15.79
C ASP A 224 -14.31 8.34 16.73
N ASP A 225 -13.25 9.15 16.68
CA ASP A 225 -12.02 9.00 17.46
C ASP A 225 -11.24 7.69 17.20
N LEU A 226 -11.51 7.03 16.06
CA LEU A 226 -10.90 5.75 15.70
C LEU A 226 -9.61 5.90 14.88
N VAL A 227 -9.43 7.01 14.17
CA VAL A 227 -8.29 7.22 13.28
C VAL A 227 -7.67 8.59 13.54
N ALA A 228 -6.38 8.64 13.84
CA ALA A 228 -5.61 9.86 13.95
C ALA A 228 -5.17 10.34 12.55
N GLN A 229 -5.46 11.61 12.24
CA GLN A 229 -4.96 12.29 11.04
C GLN A 229 -3.82 13.20 11.48
N ILE A 230 -2.59 12.81 11.14
CA ILE A 230 -1.39 13.43 11.68
C ILE A 230 -0.70 14.20 10.55
N ALA A 231 -0.42 15.46 10.79
CA ALA A 231 0.46 16.28 9.95
C ALA A 231 1.77 16.53 10.68
N TRP A 232 2.89 16.30 10.00
CA TRP A 232 4.23 16.55 10.52
C TRP A 232 5.02 17.38 9.52
N LYS A 233 5.60 18.49 9.98
CA LYS A 233 6.43 19.33 9.12
C LYS A 233 7.89 18.86 9.17
N ASP A 234 8.31 18.15 8.13
CA ASP A 234 9.72 17.91 7.87
C ASP A 234 10.24 18.95 6.85
N ASN A 235 11.04 18.54 5.86
CA ASN A 235 11.34 19.39 4.70
C ASN A 235 10.05 19.80 3.97
N SER A 236 9.12 18.86 3.81
CA SER A 236 7.75 19.14 3.37
C SER A 236 6.77 18.65 4.43
N LEU A 237 5.55 19.19 4.43
CA LEU A 237 4.50 18.75 5.33
C LEU A 237 4.07 17.33 4.96
N VAL A 238 4.35 16.34 5.80
CA VAL A 238 3.93 14.95 5.58
C VAL A 238 2.59 14.72 6.28
N LEU A 239 1.70 14.00 5.63
CA LEU A 239 0.42 13.61 6.20
C LEU A 239 0.41 12.10 6.42
N PHE A 240 -0.10 11.68 7.56
CA PHE A 240 -0.28 10.29 7.94
C PHE A 240 -1.72 10.04 8.39
N LEU A 241 -2.15 8.81 8.18
CA LEU A 241 -3.24 8.21 8.92
C LEU A 241 -2.64 7.14 9.84
N SER A 242 -3.14 7.05 11.07
CA SER A 242 -2.79 5.95 11.96
C SER A 242 -3.93 5.58 12.89
N THR A 243 -4.04 4.29 13.21
CA THR A 243 -4.90 3.79 14.30
C THR A 243 -4.11 3.44 15.56
N VAL A 244 -2.77 3.44 15.45
CA VAL A 244 -1.84 3.04 16.52
C VAL A 244 -1.21 4.25 17.19
N TYR A 245 -0.78 5.24 16.41
CA TYR A 245 -0.12 6.43 16.91
C TYR A 245 -1.12 7.59 17.00
N SER A 246 -1.07 8.33 18.10
CA SER A 246 -1.89 9.53 18.29
C SER A 246 -1.24 10.77 17.66
N GLY A 247 0.07 10.75 17.45
CA GLY A 247 0.83 11.93 17.03
C GLY A 247 1.01 12.96 18.15
N ALA A 248 0.89 12.52 19.40
CA ALA A 248 1.14 13.36 20.56
C ALA A 248 2.60 13.83 20.65
N ASN A 249 2.83 14.94 21.34
CA ASN A 249 4.14 15.61 21.36
C ASN A 249 5.24 14.79 22.04
N ASP A 250 4.87 13.92 22.97
CA ASP A 250 5.71 12.97 23.69
C ASP A 250 6.03 11.70 22.89
N GLN A 251 5.25 11.39 21.84
CA GLN A 251 5.53 10.29 20.91
C GLN A 251 6.66 10.68 19.94
N ARG A 252 7.89 10.68 20.45
CA ARG A 252 9.11 10.99 19.71
C ARG A 252 10.10 9.83 19.73
N THR A 253 10.78 9.64 18.63
CA THR A 253 11.87 8.67 18.47
C THR A 253 13.12 9.39 17.98
N LEU A 254 14.26 9.17 18.65
CA LEU A 254 15.54 9.70 18.20
C LEU A 254 15.98 8.98 16.93
N LYS A 255 16.19 9.74 15.84
CA LYS A 255 16.72 9.20 14.59
C LYS A 255 17.91 10.03 14.12
N ARG A 256 18.94 9.32 13.65
CA ARG A 256 20.12 9.93 13.00
C ARG A 256 19.73 10.36 11.58
N ARG A 257 19.84 11.66 11.30
CA ARG A 257 19.43 12.24 10.01
C ARG A 257 20.55 12.99 9.34
N LYS A 258 20.55 12.98 8.02
CA LYS A 258 21.45 13.79 7.17
C LYS A 258 20.80 15.13 6.87
N LYS A 259 21.62 16.19 6.80
CA LYS A 259 21.18 17.52 6.37
C LYS A 259 20.60 17.41 4.95
N PRO A 260 19.36 17.87 4.70
CA PRO A 260 18.77 17.81 3.37
C PRO A 260 19.50 18.72 2.40
N ALA A 261 19.52 18.33 1.12
CA ALA A 261 19.91 19.22 0.04
C ALA A 261 18.98 20.44 -0.04
N ASP A 262 19.51 21.60 -0.44
CA ASP A 262 18.69 22.78 -0.67
C ASP A 262 17.76 22.58 -1.88
N LYS A 263 16.46 22.58 -1.61
CA LYS A 263 15.39 22.41 -2.60
C LYS A 263 14.38 23.57 -2.55
N GLY A 264 14.78 24.74 -2.03
CA GLY A 264 13.99 25.98 -2.02
C GLY A 264 13.42 26.38 -0.66
N ALA A 265 12.36 27.20 -0.65
CA ALA A 265 11.85 27.84 0.57
C ALA A 265 11.45 26.85 1.69
N GLN A 266 10.99 25.66 1.32
CA GLN A 266 10.59 24.61 2.26
C GLN A 266 11.76 23.94 3.00
N SER A 267 12.99 23.99 2.45
CA SER A 267 14.19 23.40 3.07
C SER A 267 14.93 24.34 4.02
N LYS A 268 14.62 25.64 4.03
CA LYS A 268 15.28 26.60 4.93
C LYS A 268 15.14 26.23 6.42
N PRO A 269 13.93 25.91 6.93
CA PRO A 269 13.76 25.65 8.37
C PRO A 269 14.51 24.41 8.87
N ILE A 270 14.58 23.36 8.04
CA ILE A 270 15.34 22.16 8.38
C ILE A 270 16.84 22.44 8.34
N GLN A 271 17.34 23.24 7.39
CA GLN A 271 18.76 23.60 7.35
C GLN A 271 19.21 24.40 8.57
N GLU A 272 18.40 25.37 9.02
CA GLU A 272 18.63 26.13 10.26
C GLU A 272 18.77 25.19 11.46
N THR A 273 17.93 24.15 11.52
CA THR A 273 17.97 23.17 12.62
C THR A 273 19.26 22.33 12.63
N PHE A 274 19.87 22.10 11.47
CA PHE A 274 21.14 21.37 11.35
C PHE A 274 22.37 22.25 11.61
N GLY A 275 22.29 23.57 11.37
CA GLY A 275 23.44 24.46 11.43
C GLY A 275 24.55 23.96 10.50
N ASP A 276 25.78 23.89 11.01
CA ASP A 276 26.95 23.39 10.27
C ASP A 276 27.05 21.85 10.24
N ALA A 277 26.24 21.15 11.03
CA ALA A 277 26.32 19.70 11.12
C ALA A 277 25.73 19.03 9.86
N ALA A 278 26.53 18.17 9.22
CA ALA A 278 26.05 17.34 8.11
C ALA A 278 25.09 16.23 8.57
N ILE A 279 25.23 15.78 9.82
CA ILE A 279 24.41 14.73 10.44
C ILE A 279 24.01 15.17 11.84
N LYS A 280 22.74 14.99 12.20
CA LYS A 280 22.20 15.33 13.52
C LYS A 280 21.24 14.26 14.01
N VAL A 281 21.25 13.97 15.30
CA VAL A 281 20.23 13.13 15.94
C VAL A 281 19.07 14.04 16.34
N ILE A 282 17.88 13.76 15.82
CA ILE A 282 16.70 14.60 16.01
C ILE A 282 15.55 13.73 16.51
N PRO A 283 14.81 14.15 17.56
CA PRO A 283 13.57 13.48 17.97
C PRO A 283 12.48 13.77 16.93
N ILE A 284 12.16 12.78 16.11
CA ILE A 284 11.08 12.87 15.11
C ILE A 284 9.82 12.18 15.64
N PRO A 285 8.62 12.43 15.07
CA PRO A 285 7.41 11.74 15.50
C PRO A 285 7.58 10.22 15.34
N THR A 286 7.19 9.45 16.36
CA THR A 286 7.30 7.98 16.35
C THR A 286 6.55 7.37 15.16
N VAL A 287 5.39 7.93 14.77
CA VAL A 287 4.67 7.49 13.56
C VAL A 287 5.53 7.55 12.30
N SER A 288 6.36 8.59 12.14
CA SER A 288 7.25 8.70 10.97
C SER A 288 8.46 7.79 11.11
N ALA A 289 8.99 7.61 12.31
CA ALA A 289 10.09 6.69 12.55
C ALA A 289 9.68 5.25 12.19
N SER A 290 8.58 4.76 12.78
CA SER A 290 8.06 3.42 12.54
C SER A 290 7.65 3.21 11.09
N TYR A 291 7.01 4.21 10.46
CA TYR A 291 6.66 4.12 9.03
C TYR A 291 7.89 3.89 8.15
N ASN A 292 8.96 4.66 8.36
CA ASN A 292 10.18 4.52 7.55
C ASN A 292 10.91 3.19 7.79
N ASP A 293 10.83 2.63 8.99
CA ASP A 293 11.46 1.36 9.33
C ASP A 293 10.74 0.16 8.68
N GLU A 294 9.41 0.23 8.54
CA GLU A 294 8.54 -0.89 8.15
C GLU A 294 8.02 -0.83 6.70
N MET A 295 7.80 0.35 6.13
CA MET A 295 7.16 0.50 4.79
C MET A 295 7.96 -0.16 3.65
N ASN A 296 9.26 -0.40 3.82
CA ASN A 296 10.13 -0.87 2.74
C ASN A 296 10.18 -2.40 2.58
N HIS A 297 9.30 -3.18 3.24
CA HIS A 297 9.35 -4.65 3.16
C HIS A 297 9.13 -5.18 1.74
N VAL A 298 8.21 -4.60 0.95
CA VAL A 298 7.98 -5.04 -0.44
C VAL A 298 9.16 -4.64 -1.33
N ASP A 299 9.63 -3.39 -1.22
CA ASP A 299 10.78 -2.92 -2.01
C ASP A 299 12.08 -3.71 -1.72
N ARG A 300 12.29 -4.16 -0.47
CA ARG A 300 13.39 -5.09 -0.12
C ARG A 300 13.28 -6.40 -0.90
N GLY A 301 12.07 -6.95 -1.02
CA GLY A 301 11.82 -8.18 -1.78
C GLY A 301 12.08 -7.99 -3.27
N ASP A 302 11.58 -6.89 -3.84
CA ASP A 302 11.88 -6.51 -5.23
C ASP A 302 13.39 -6.34 -5.46
N GLN A 303 14.10 -5.72 -4.52
CA GLN A 303 15.55 -5.56 -4.60
C GLN A 303 16.28 -6.91 -4.58
N ILE A 304 15.93 -7.82 -3.66
CA ILE A 304 16.53 -9.17 -3.60
C ILE A 304 16.29 -9.91 -4.92
N ARG A 305 15.04 -9.92 -5.41
CA ARG A 305 14.67 -10.55 -6.68
C ARG A 305 15.46 -9.99 -7.86
N SER A 306 15.76 -8.68 -7.85
CA SER A 306 16.56 -8.06 -8.91
C SER A 306 18.01 -8.55 -8.96
N TYR A 307 18.59 -8.91 -7.81
CA TYR A 307 19.96 -9.43 -7.72
C TYR A 307 20.05 -10.93 -8.03
N THR A 308 19.03 -11.71 -7.68
CA THR A 308 19.02 -13.18 -7.82
C THR A 308 18.13 -13.68 -8.96
N SER A 309 17.72 -12.79 -9.87
CA SER A 309 16.83 -13.11 -10.98
C SER A 309 17.46 -14.08 -11.98
N TYR A 310 16.75 -15.17 -12.25
CA TYR A 310 16.99 -16.07 -13.38
C TYR A 310 16.05 -15.78 -14.56
N GLU A 311 15.52 -14.55 -14.65
CA GLU A 311 14.59 -14.18 -15.71
C GLU A 311 15.30 -14.21 -17.08
N HIS A 312 14.80 -15.07 -17.96
CA HIS A 312 15.23 -15.12 -19.35
C HIS A 312 14.13 -14.58 -20.25
N ARG A 313 14.51 -13.82 -21.28
CA ARG A 313 13.57 -13.32 -22.29
C ARG A 313 13.12 -14.47 -23.18
N PHE A 314 11.95 -15.02 -22.90
CA PHE A 314 11.29 -15.99 -23.77
C PHE A 314 10.20 -15.31 -24.59
N ARG A 315 10.29 -15.40 -25.92
CA ARG A 315 9.16 -15.10 -26.82
C ARG A 315 8.43 -16.40 -27.09
N VAL A 316 7.20 -16.52 -26.59
CA VAL A 316 6.31 -17.60 -26.99
C VAL A 316 5.38 -17.08 -28.09
N ALA A 317 5.14 -17.89 -29.12
CA ALA A 317 4.27 -17.53 -30.23
C ALA A 317 2.83 -17.21 -29.75
N ARG A 318 2.07 -16.46 -30.57
CA ARG A 318 0.73 -15.91 -30.28
C ARG A 318 -0.12 -16.85 -29.40
N GLY A 319 -0.63 -16.31 -28.28
CA GLY A 319 -1.61 -16.99 -27.43
C GLY A 319 -1.04 -17.91 -26.35
N ARG A 320 0.28 -18.01 -26.21
CA ARG A 320 0.95 -18.80 -25.16
C ARG A 320 1.62 -17.88 -24.15
N ILE A 321 1.23 -17.99 -22.89
CA ILE A 321 1.90 -17.33 -21.77
C ILE A 321 2.69 -18.42 -21.05
N SER A 322 4.01 -18.28 -20.99
CA SER A 322 4.85 -19.12 -20.14
C SER A 322 5.26 -18.28 -18.93
N PHE A 323 4.72 -18.62 -17.77
CA PHE A 323 5.29 -18.15 -16.52
C PHE A 323 6.52 -19.00 -16.22
N GLY A 324 7.68 -18.36 -16.09
CA GLY A 324 8.86 -19.05 -15.60
C GLY A 324 8.66 -19.42 -14.12
N PRO A 325 9.38 -20.43 -13.60
CA PRO A 325 9.31 -20.80 -12.18
C PRO A 325 9.65 -19.63 -11.23
N SER A 326 10.36 -18.61 -11.73
CA SER A 326 10.79 -17.41 -11.00
C SER A 326 9.72 -16.30 -10.90
N PHE A 327 8.47 -16.55 -11.29
CA PHE A 327 7.46 -15.51 -11.46
C PHE A 327 7.21 -14.70 -10.17
N LEU A 328 7.33 -15.35 -9.00
CA LEU A 328 7.10 -14.77 -7.67
C LEU A 328 7.95 -15.41 -6.54
N MET A 329 8.99 -16.19 -6.88
CA MET A 329 9.93 -16.78 -5.91
C MET A 329 11.06 -15.83 -5.53
#